data_AF-A0A0Q5JWQ0-F1
#
_entry.id   AF-A0A0Q5JWQ0-F1
#
_cell.length_a   1.000
_cell.length_b   1.000
_cell.length_c   1.000
_cell.angle_alpha   90.00
_cell.angle_beta   90.00
_cell.angle_gamma   90.00
#
_symmetry.space_group_name_H-M   'P 1'
#
loop_
_entity.id
_entity.type
_entity.pdbx_description
1 polymer ?
#
loop_
_entity_poly.entity_id
_entity_poly.type
_entity_poly.pdbx_seq_one_letter_code
_entity_poly.pdbx_strand_id
1 'polypeptide(L)'
;MPGRVLPALLAGTLLLAGAGSAGASAPTRLQQAYTRAVAAEAYSYVLQVRTALMVAFLDNGQRPLSLTRCDDERLAMFVTLRFNQTESCSATIRSEDDYRAEVRFSGGPAFVVDQDGVRPLDPASSAPKGGK
;
A
#
# COMPACT_ATOMS: atom_id res chain seq x y z
N MET A 1 5.89 81.54 -0.65
CA MET A 1 7.12 81.76 -1.44
C MET A 1 7.79 80.40 -1.68
N PRO A 2 8.45 80.20 -2.82
CA PRO A 2 8.28 79.03 -3.70
C PRO A 2 9.33 77.93 -3.50
N GLY A 3 9.08 76.76 -4.11
CA GLY A 3 10.07 75.70 -4.23
C GLY A 3 9.57 74.53 -5.10
N ARG A 4 9.30 74.79 -6.38
CA ARG A 4 9.13 73.74 -7.40
C ARG A 4 10.50 73.20 -7.80
N VAL A 5 10.70 71.88 -7.73
CA VAL A 5 11.63 71.14 -8.59
C VAL A 5 11.00 69.77 -8.92
N LEU A 6 10.72 69.53 -10.21
CA LEU A 6 10.47 68.22 -10.86
C LEU A 6 11.82 67.67 -11.39
N PRO A 7 11.90 66.50 -12.05
CA PRO A 7 11.49 65.13 -11.74
C PRO A 7 12.70 64.17 -11.80
N ALA A 8 12.58 62.92 -11.33
CA ALA A 8 13.51 61.85 -11.71
C ALA A 8 12.78 60.51 -11.83
N LEU A 9 12.56 60.11 -13.09
CA LEU A 9 12.25 58.75 -13.52
C LEU A 9 13.48 57.86 -13.32
N LEU A 10 13.31 56.70 -12.69
CA LEU A 10 14.07 55.45 -12.89
C LEU A 10 13.24 54.35 -12.19
N ALA A 11 12.36 53.64 -12.90
CA ALA A 11 12.69 52.44 -13.67
C ALA A 11 13.50 51.44 -12.83
N GLY A 12 12.83 50.39 -12.34
CA GLY A 12 13.49 49.37 -11.52
C GLY A 12 12.58 48.20 -11.14
N THR A 13 12.16 47.44 -12.14
CA THR A 13 11.83 45.99 -12.08
C THR A 13 10.84 45.49 -11.01
N LEU A 14 9.60 45.28 -11.46
CA LEU A 14 8.82 44.11 -11.06
C LEU A 14 9.65 42.84 -11.32
N LEU A 15 9.90 42.03 -10.28
CA LEU A 15 10.14 40.61 -10.43
C LEU A 15 9.05 39.85 -9.69
N LEU A 16 8.02 39.48 -10.47
CA LEU A 16 7.21 38.31 -10.18
C LEU A 16 8.14 37.08 -10.21
N ALA A 17 8.35 36.48 -9.05
CA ALA A 17 8.62 35.05 -8.93
C ALA A 17 7.92 34.63 -7.63
N GLY A 18 6.67 34.17 -7.67
CA GLY A 18 6.37 32.95 -8.38
C GLY A 18 7.17 31.79 -7.79
N ALA A 19 7.27 31.70 -6.45
CA ALA A 19 7.65 30.47 -5.75
C ALA A 19 6.52 29.43 -5.87
N GLY A 20 6.06 29.19 -7.11
CA GLY A 20 5.38 27.97 -7.47
C GLY A 20 6.44 26.88 -7.49
N SER A 21 6.15 25.79 -6.80
CA SER A 21 6.92 24.56 -6.69
C SER A 21 7.13 23.87 -8.05
N ALA A 22 7.91 24.50 -8.93
CA ALA A 22 8.38 23.92 -10.18
C ALA A 22 9.67 23.13 -9.90
N GLY A 23 9.54 21.93 -9.34
CA GLY A 23 10.76 21.16 -9.02
C GLY A 23 10.61 19.78 -8.40
N ALA A 24 9.45 19.11 -8.45
CA ALA A 24 9.45 17.66 -8.31
C ALA A 24 9.94 17.06 -9.64
N SER A 25 11.25 16.87 -9.74
CA SER A 25 11.94 16.32 -10.91
C SER A 25 11.29 14.99 -11.34
N ALA A 26 11.08 14.78 -12.64
CA ALA A 26 10.49 13.57 -13.24
C ALA A 26 10.88 12.22 -12.58
N PRO A 27 12.14 11.96 -12.16
CA PRO A 27 12.51 10.74 -11.42
C PRO A 27 11.69 10.51 -10.14
N THR A 28 11.31 11.57 -9.41
CA THR A 28 10.49 11.44 -8.19
C THR A 28 9.06 10.98 -8.49
N ARG A 29 8.48 11.39 -9.62
CA ARG A 29 7.11 10.99 -10.02
C ARG A 29 7.05 9.53 -10.43
N LEU A 30 8.04 9.07 -11.19
CA LEU A 30 8.13 7.67 -11.60
C LEU A 30 8.31 6.76 -10.37
N GLN A 31 9.19 7.15 -9.45
CA GLN A 31 9.36 6.41 -8.19
C GLN A 31 8.07 6.36 -7.37
N GLN A 32 7.36 7.49 -7.23
CA GLN A 32 6.06 7.52 -6.54
C GLN A 32 4.99 6.69 -7.23
N ALA A 33 4.98 6.64 -8.57
CA ALA A 33 4.08 5.78 -9.33
C ALA A 33 4.39 4.29 -9.07
N TYR A 34 5.68 3.93 -9.05
CA TYR A 34 6.14 2.58 -8.73
C TYR A 34 5.70 2.16 -7.32
N THR A 35 5.95 2.98 -6.29
CA THR A 35 5.53 2.68 -4.92
C THR A 35 4.01 2.51 -4.81
N ARG A 36 3.23 3.35 -5.51
CA ARG A 36 1.76 3.19 -5.54
C ARG A 36 1.34 1.90 -6.24
N ALA A 37 2.01 1.50 -7.33
CA ALA A 37 1.72 0.25 -8.02
C ALA A 37 2.02 -0.96 -7.14
N VAL A 38 3.16 -0.97 -6.42
CA VAL A 38 3.53 -2.00 -5.45
C VAL A 38 2.44 -2.13 -4.37
N ALA A 39 2.02 -1.02 -3.76
CA ALA A 39 1.00 -1.03 -2.71
C ALA A 39 -0.38 -1.47 -3.23
N ALA A 40 -0.78 -0.99 -4.41
CA ALA A 40 -2.05 -1.34 -5.03
C ALA A 40 -2.13 -2.83 -5.41
N GLU A 41 -1.06 -3.40 -5.95
CA GLU A 41 -0.98 -4.82 -6.27
C GLU A 41 -1.09 -5.67 -4.98
N ALA A 42 -0.32 -5.32 -3.95
CA ALA A 42 -0.35 -6.04 -2.68
C ALA A 42 -1.75 -6.00 -2.03
N TYR A 43 -2.39 -4.83 -2.02
CA TYR A 43 -3.75 -4.67 -1.52
C TYR A 43 -4.77 -5.50 -2.33
N SER A 44 -4.67 -5.47 -3.66
CA SER A 44 -5.53 -6.25 -4.55
C SER A 44 -5.37 -7.76 -4.33
N TYR A 45 -4.13 -8.24 -4.16
CA TYR A 45 -3.87 -9.64 -3.84
C TYR A 45 -4.56 -10.06 -2.55
N VAL A 46 -4.48 -9.25 -1.49
CA VAL A 46 -5.08 -9.55 -0.18
C VAL A 46 -6.62 -9.60 -0.28
N LEU A 47 -7.24 -8.70 -1.05
CA LEU A 47 -8.68 -8.78 -1.34
C LEU A 47 -9.08 -10.07 -2.07
N GLN A 48 -8.22 -10.54 -2.97
CA GLN A 48 -8.45 -11.80 -3.68
C GLN A 48 -8.28 -13.01 -2.76
N VAL A 49 -7.31 -12.99 -1.83
CA VAL A 49 -7.19 -14.01 -0.78
C VAL A 49 -8.48 -14.09 0.03
N ARG A 50 -9.03 -12.95 0.48
CA ARG A 50 -10.32 -12.91 1.19
C ARG A 50 -11.43 -13.59 0.40
N THR A 51 -11.56 -13.22 -0.87
CA THR A 51 -12.62 -13.75 -1.73
C THR A 51 -12.46 -15.25 -1.96
N ALA A 52 -11.24 -15.70 -2.26
CA ALA A 52 -10.91 -17.11 -2.46
C ALA A 52 -11.15 -17.93 -1.18
N LEU A 53 -10.88 -17.38 0.00
CA LEU A 53 -11.13 -18.05 1.28
C LEU A 53 -12.62 -18.27 1.53
N MET A 54 -13.47 -17.30 1.19
CA MET A 54 -14.92 -17.46 1.26
C MET A 54 -15.42 -18.54 0.30
N VAL A 55 -14.94 -18.51 -0.94
CA VAL A 55 -15.30 -19.53 -1.95
C VAL A 55 -14.87 -20.93 -1.48
N ALA A 56 -13.63 -21.08 -1.03
CA ALA A 56 -13.11 -22.35 -0.53
C ALA A 56 -13.92 -22.90 0.66
N PHE A 57 -14.39 -22.02 1.56
CA PHE A 57 -15.24 -22.42 2.67
C PHE A 57 -16.60 -22.93 2.20
N LEU A 58 -17.23 -22.25 1.26
CA LEU A 58 -18.51 -22.67 0.68
C LEU A 58 -18.37 -23.99 -0.09
N ASP A 59 -17.34 -24.12 -0.92
CA ASP A 59 -17.05 -25.34 -1.70
C ASP A 59 -16.75 -26.54 -0.79
N ASN A 60 -16.16 -26.30 0.38
CA ASN A 60 -15.89 -27.32 1.41
C ASN A 60 -17.11 -27.59 2.32
N GLY A 61 -18.31 -27.16 1.93
CA GLY A 61 -19.55 -27.37 2.68
C GLY A 61 -19.57 -26.64 4.02
N GLN A 62 -19.04 -25.41 4.06
CA GLN A 62 -18.98 -24.54 5.23
C GLN A 62 -18.22 -25.14 6.43
N ARG A 63 -17.20 -25.95 6.15
CA ARG A 63 -16.31 -26.49 7.18
C ARG A 63 -15.10 -25.58 7.39
N PRO A 64 -14.68 -25.35 8.65
CA PRO A 64 -13.53 -24.50 8.94
C PRO A 64 -12.27 -24.91 8.17
N LEU A 65 -11.50 -23.92 7.75
CA LEU A 65 -10.24 -24.08 7.03
C LEU A 65 -9.12 -23.31 7.72
N SER A 66 -7.93 -23.89 7.70
CA SER A 66 -6.69 -23.25 8.13
C SER A 66 -5.59 -23.58 7.13
N LEU A 67 -4.95 -22.54 6.62
CA LEU A 67 -3.98 -22.58 5.54
C LEU A 67 -2.71 -21.88 6.01
N THR A 68 -1.56 -22.51 5.74
CA THR A 68 -0.22 -21.96 6.04
C THR A 68 0.42 -21.28 4.84
N ARG A 69 -0.27 -21.29 3.70
CA ARG A 69 0.13 -20.68 2.43
C ARG A 69 -1.10 -20.33 1.61
N CYS A 70 -0.99 -19.31 0.76
CA CYS A 70 -2.13 -18.82 -0.05
C CYS A 70 -2.08 -19.21 -1.53
N ASP A 71 -1.06 -19.98 -1.91
CA ASP A 71 -0.99 -20.75 -3.16
C ASP A 71 -1.53 -22.18 -2.98
N ASP A 72 -2.24 -22.44 -1.87
CA ASP A 72 -2.95 -23.70 -1.63
C ASP A 72 -4.03 -23.90 -2.69
N GLU A 73 -4.08 -25.07 -3.31
CA GLU A 73 -4.99 -25.38 -4.43
C GLU A 73 -6.48 -25.19 -4.07
N ARG A 74 -6.83 -25.25 -2.79
CA ARG A 74 -8.19 -24.97 -2.31
C ARG A 74 -8.56 -23.51 -2.44
N LEU A 75 -7.58 -22.61 -2.41
CA LEU A 75 -7.77 -21.21 -2.79
C LEU A 75 -7.58 -21.12 -4.30
N ALA A 76 -8.69 -21.11 -5.04
CA ALA A 76 -8.71 -20.93 -6.49
C ALA A 76 -8.31 -19.49 -6.90
N MET A 77 -7.07 -19.10 -6.57
CA MET A 77 -6.51 -17.78 -6.82
C MET A 77 -5.81 -17.74 -8.17
N PHE A 78 -6.24 -16.82 -9.03
CA PHE A 78 -5.66 -16.60 -10.36
C PHE A 78 -4.90 -15.27 -10.43
N VAL A 79 -4.00 -15.02 -9.48
CA VAL A 79 -3.27 -13.75 -9.38
C VAL A 79 -1.83 -13.93 -9.80
N THR A 80 -1.40 -13.13 -10.77
CA THR A 80 0.03 -12.96 -11.08
C THR A 80 0.52 -11.69 -10.41
N LEU A 81 1.44 -11.85 -9.44
CA LEU A 81 2.16 -10.72 -8.86
C LEU A 81 3.31 -10.32 -9.78
N ARG A 82 3.38 -9.03 -10.13
CA ARG A 82 4.42 -8.44 -10.98
C ARG A 82 5.43 -7.64 -10.19
N PHE A 83 4.99 -6.94 -9.14
CA PHE A 83 5.83 -6.03 -8.35
C PHE A 83 6.20 -6.60 -6.98
N ASN A 84 5.36 -7.49 -6.45
CA ASN A 84 5.54 -8.11 -5.13
C ASN A 84 5.88 -9.60 -5.23
N GLN A 85 6.48 -10.11 -4.16
CA GLN A 85 6.67 -11.53 -3.93
C GLN A 85 6.15 -11.87 -2.53
N THR A 86 5.29 -12.88 -2.41
CA THR A 86 4.78 -13.32 -1.12
C THR A 86 5.88 -14.01 -0.31
N GLU A 87 6.20 -13.47 0.87
CA GLU A 87 7.16 -14.06 1.81
C GLU A 87 6.47 -15.06 2.74
N SER A 88 5.29 -14.68 3.25
CA SER A 88 4.45 -15.56 4.04
C SER A 88 2.97 -15.22 3.83
N CYS A 89 2.12 -16.23 3.92
CA CYS A 89 0.69 -16.05 3.87
C CYS A 89 0.02 -17.10 4.74
N SER A 90 -0.89 -16.70 5.61
CA SER A 90 -1.74 -17.61 6.36
C SER A 90 -3.19 -17.16 6.26
N ALA A 91 -4.10 -18.12 6.24
CA ALA A 91 -5.52 -17.84 6.12
C ALA A 91 -6.33 -18.84 6.95
N THR A 92 -7.26 -18.35 7.75
CA THR A 92 -8.17 -19.15 8.55
C THR A 92 -9.59 -18.65 8.36
N ILE A 93 -10.55 -19.58 8.30
CA ILE A 93 -11.97 -19.27 8.31
C ILE A 93 -12.70 -20.30 9.16
N ARG A 94 -13.51 -19.80 10.10
CA ARG A 94 -14.41 -20.61 10.93
C ARG A 94 -15.87 -20.42 10.50
N SER A 95 -16.22 -19.22 10.05
CA SER A 95 -17.51 -18.85 9.46
C SER A 95 -17.36 -17.63 8.55
N GLU A 96 -18.43 -17.24 7.84
CA GLU A 96 -18.44 -16.04 6.98
C GLU A 96 -18.11 -14.74 7.74
N ASP A 97 -18.43 -14.68 9.04
CA ASP A 97 -18.17 -13.54 9.93
C ASP A 97 -16.92 -13.71 10.80
N ASP A 98 -16.19 -14.82 10.64
CA ASP A 98 -15.03 -15.16 11.46
C ASP A 98 -13.94 -15.79 10.58
N TYR A 99 -13.22 -14.90 9.91
CA TYR A 99 -12.07 -15.24 9.09
C TYR A 99 -10.92 -14.26 9.33
N ARG A 100 -9.72 -14.70 8.94
CA ARG A 100 -8.51 -13.89 9.00
C ARG A 100 -7.50 -14.40 8.00
N ALA A 101 -6.93 -13.51 7.19
CA ALA A 101 -5.75 -13.81 6.41
C ALA A 101 -4.67 -12.77 6.67
N GLU A 102 -3.44 -13.22 6.88
CA GLU A 102 -2.25 -12.37 6.94
C GLU A 102 -1.39 -12.65 5.71
N VAL A 103 -0.96 -11.60 5.03
CA VAL A 103 -0.05 -11.68 3.88
C VAL A 103 1.12 -10.75 4.12
N ARG A 104 2.35 -11.26 4.00
CA ARG A 104 3.58 -10.47 4.04
C ARG A 104 4.29 -10.60 2.70
N PHE A 105 4.70 -9.47 2.15
CA PHE A 105 5.46 -9.42 0.90
C PHE A 105 6.93 -9.09 1.17
N SER A 106 7.84 -9.72 0.44
CA SER A 106 9.29 -9.54 0.62
C SER A 106 9.70 -8.08 0.46
N GLY A 107 10.36 -7.53 1.49
CA GLY A 107 10.93 -6.17 1.46
C GLY A 107 9.90 -5.04 1.36
N GLY A 108 8.63 -5.31 1.69
CA GLY A 108 7.55 -4.39 1.38
C GLY A 108 6.38 -4.46 2.37
N PRO A 109 5.14 -4.35 1.87
CA PRO A 109 3.98 -4.22 2.71
C PRO A 109 3.57 -5.56 3.36
N ALA A 110 2.84 -5.45 4.47
CA ALA A 110 2.17 -6.56 5.10
C ALA A 110 0.73 -6.15 5.39
N PHE A 111 -0.20 -7.09 5.27
CA PHE A 111 -1.62 -6.82 5.48
C PHE A 111 -2.28 -7.95 6.26
N VAL A 112 -3.30 -7.56 7.00
CA VAL A 112 -4.33 -8.46 7.53
C VAL A 112 -5.66 -8.13 6.86
N VAL A 113 -6.42 -9.17 6.57
CA VAL A 113 -7.81 -9.05 6.13
C VAL A 113 -8.70 -9.94 6.97
N ASP A 114 -9.75 -9.34 7.51
CA ASP A 114 -10.78 -9.96 8.33
C ASP A 114 -12.10 -9.20 8.12
N GLN A 115 -13.06 -9.38 9.02
CA GLN A 115 -14.37 -8.73 9.02
C GLN A 115 -14.28 -7.19 9.11
N ASP A 116 -13.17 -6.64 9.63
CA ASP A 116 -12.93 -5.19 9.69
C ASP A 116 -12.25 -4.66 8.41
N GLY A 117 -12.19 -5.48 7.35
CA GLY A 117 -11.61 -5.13 6.06
C GLY A 117 -10.09 -5.39 5.97
N VAL A 118 -9.43 -4.75 5.00
CA VAL A 118 -7.99 -4.89 4.75
C VAL A 118 -7.24 -3.77 5.45
N ARG A 119 -6.28 -4.12 6.31
CA ARG A 119 -5.46 -3.17 7.08
C ARG A 119 -3.98 -3.53 6.98
N PRO A 120 -3.08 -2.53 6.94
CA PRO A 120 -1.65 -2.80 7.00
C PRO A 120 -1.30 -3.44 8.35
N LEU A 121 -0.39 -4.40 8.32
CA LEU A 121 0.29 -4.90 9.51
C LEU A 121 1.58 -4.10 9.68
N ASP A 122 1.91 -3.76 10.93
CA ASP A 122 3.22 -3.22 11.22
C ASP A 122 4.29 -4.18 10.70
N PRO A 123 5.37 -3.67 10.06
CA PRO A 123 6.50 -4.51 9.72
C PRO A 123 6.96 -5.16 11.03
N ALA A 124 6.96 -6.50 11.06
CA ALA A 124 7.35 -7.24 12.25
C ALA A 124 8.70 -6.70 12.71
N SER A 125 8.78 -6.24 13.97
CA SER A 125 10.05 -5.87 14.58
C SER A 125 10.96 -7.09 14.54
N SER A 126 11.81 -7.16 13.51
CA SER A 126 12.93 -8.06 13.43
C SER A 126 14.00 -7.61 14.43
N ALA A 127 13.66 -7.67 15.71
CA ALA A 127 14.60 -7.58 16.80
C ALA A 127 14.60 -8.95 17.49
N PRO A 128 15.71 -9.68 17.51
CA PRO A 128 15.80 -10.85 18.38
C PRO A 128 15.54 -10.34 19.80
N LYS A 129 14.58 -10.97 20.51
CA LYS A 129 14.50 -10.82 21.97
C LYS A 129 15.79 -11.41 22.52
N GLY A 130 16.79 -10.54 22.72
CA GLY A 130 18.00 -10.88 23.44
C GLY A 130 17.61 -11.44 24.79
N GLY A 131 18.08 -12.66 25.06
CA GLY A 131 17.87 -13.32 26.34
C GLY A 131 18.42 -12.47 27.48
N LYS A 132 17.69 -12.50 28.60
CA LYS A 132 18.23 -12.23 29.92
C LYS A 132 18.05 -13.49 30.74
#